data_AF-A0A6G9AT18-F1
#
_entry.id   AF-A0A6G9AT18-F1
#
_cell.length_a   1.000
_cell.length_b   1.000
_cell.length_c   1.000
_cell.angle_alpha   90.00
_cell.angle_beta   90.00
_cell.angle_gamma   90.00
#
_symmetry.space_group_name_H-M   'P 1'
#
loop_
_entity.id
_entity.type
_entity.pdbx_description
1 polymer ?
#
loop_
_entity_poly.entity_id
_entity_poly.type
_entity_poly.pdbx_seq_one_letter_code
_entity_poly.pdbx_strand_id
1 'polypeptide(L)'
;MKLLSVHILTLFVCLWLWLSGGLPEPCQAQVRLTNSGRPQTTAMPAVRLLKLPLTQKIDSILHHIRTYSQIPANQQERYARELTAYFAPSGYISVHQDGQPDARLSVNDYLAQFGNRSAAVQFKGAEVVYYGQSIKTAAGDWQTMVTTYRNATTFTGNKPQASDIATVMTPVGKAPLTTNYWQIFTLYLTIPKVGSNRQ
;
A
#
# COMPACT_ATOMS: atom_id res chain seq x y z
N MET A 1 -33.01 -35.08 48.87
CA MET A 1 -32.80 -33.70 48.37
C MET A 1 -31.30 -33.39 48.38
N LYS A 2 -30.58 -33.81 47.34
CA LYS A 2 -29.13 -33.56 47.15
C LYS A 2 -28.86 -33.56 45.64
N LEU A 3 -29.19 -32.48 44.95
CA LEU A 3 -28.83 -32.27 43.54
C LEU A 3 -28.75 -30.79 43.14
N LEU A 4 -28.90 -29.85 44.09
CA LEU A 4 -28.84 -28.42 43.79
C LEU A 4 -27.48 -27.76 44.11
N SER A 5 -26.56 -28.46 44.76
CA SER A 5 -25.37 -27.83 45.36
C SER A 5 -24.09 -27.89 44.52
N VAL A 6 -24.08 -28.61 43.39
CA VAL A 6 -22.87 -28.77 42.56
C VAL A 6 -22.82 -27.75 41.41
N HIS A 7 -23.97 -27.25 40.94
CA HIS A 7 -24.02 -26.34 39.78
C HIS A 7 -23.82 -24.86 40.14
N ILE A 8 -24.08 -24.49 41.40
CA ILE A 8 -23.82 -23.13 41.90
C ILE A 8 -22.32 -22.92 42.15
N LEU A 9 -21.60 -23.97 42.53
CA LEU A 9 -20.15 -23.88 42.78
C LEU A 9 -19.33 -23.77 41.48
N THR A 10 -19.75 -24.40 40.38
CA THR A 10 -19.09 -24.25 39.07
C THR A 10 -19.32 -22.87 38.44
N LEU A 11 -20.52 -22.30 38.62
CA LEU A 11 -20.82 -20.95 38.13
C LEU A 11 -20.02 -19.86 38.87
N PHE A 12 -19.74 -20.05 40.16
CA PHE A 12 -18.93 -19.08 40.92
C PHE A 12 -17.44 -19.12 40.57
N VAL A 13 -16.88 -20.30 40.26
CA VAL A 13 -15.47 -20.42 39.84
C VAL A 13 -15.23 -19.81 38.46
N CYS A 14 -16.18 -19.97 37.52
CA CYS A 14 -16.07 -19.32 36.20
C CYS A 14 -16.22 -17.79 36.28
N LEU A 15 -17.05 -17.27 37.19
CA LEU A 15 -17.22 -15.83 37.37
C LEU A 15 -16.02 -15.17 38.07
N TRP A 16 -15.34 -15.88 38.97
CA TRP A 16 -14.11 -15.39 39.63
C TRP A 16 -12.88 -15.38 38.70
N LEU A 17 -12.79 -16.34 37.78
CA LEU A 17 -11.71 -16.38 36.76
C LEU A 17 -11.87 -15.32 35.66
N TRP A 18 -13.06 -14.74 35.50
CA TRP A 18 -13.28 -13.59 34.60
C TRP A 18 -12.92 -12.24 35.22
N LEU A 19 -12.93 -12.14 36.57
CA LEU A 19 -12.67 -10.90 37.31
C LEU A 19 -11.24 -10.81 37.87
N SER A 20 -10.46 -11.90 37.79
CA SER A 20 -9.15 -12.02 38.45
C SER A 20 -8.02 -12.34 37.45
N GLY A 21 -7.85 -11.52 36.42
CA GLY A 21 -6.59 -11.42 35.69
C GLY A 21 -6.27 -12.55 34.71
N GLY A 22 -6.13 -12.16 33.44
CA GLY A 22 -5.41 -12.94 32.44
C GLY A 22 -6.29 -13.85 31.61
N LEU A 23 -7.14 -13.25 30.75
CA LEU A 23 -7.50 -13.93 29.51
C LEU A 23 -6.18 -14.35 28.82
N PRO A 24 -5.99 -15.62 28.46
CA PRO A 24 -4.95 -15.96 27.50
C PRO A 24 -5.29 -15.18 26.23
N GLU A 25 -4.39 -14.29 25.83
CA GLU A 25 -4.56 -13.49 24.62
C GLU A 25 -5.00 -14.45 23.50
N PRO A 26 -6.08 -14.16 22.75
CA PRO A 26 -6.22 -14.82 21.47
C PRO A 26 -4.89 -14.56 20.76
N CYS A 27 -4.28 -15.59 20.17
CA CYS A 27 -3.22 -15.42 19.18
C CYS A 27 -3.78 -14.55 18.05
N GLN A 28 -3.85 -13.24 18.29
CA GLN A 28 -3.57 -12.26 17.29
C GLN A 28 -2.14 -12.59 16.92
N ALA A 29 -1.97 -13.19 15.76
CA ALA A 29 -0.79 -12.91 14.98
C ALA A 29 -0.69 -11.39 14.94
N GLN A 30 0.02 -10.82 15.92
CA GLN A 30 0.54 -9.48 15.84
C GLN A 30 1.47 -9.56 14.65
N VAL A 31 0.91 -9.26 13.47
CA VAL A 31 1.67 -8.62 12.41
C VAL A 31 2.33 -7.46 13.13
N ARG A 32 3.60 -7.64 13.51
CA ARG A 32 4.49 -6.54 13.86
C ARG A 32 4.48 -5.66 12.62
N LEU A 33 3.57 -4.69 12.62
CA LEU A 33 3.70 -3.46 11.87
C LEU A 33 4.94 -2.81 12.47
N THR A 34 6.11 -3.19 11.97
CA THR A 34 7.33 -2.42 12.21
C THR A 34 7.05 -1.05 11.63
N ASN A 35 6.78 -0.13 12.55
CA ASN A 35 6.51 1.26 12.32
C ASN A 35 7.66 1.88 11.52
N SER A 36 7.44 2.10 10.22
CA SER A 36 7.92 3.29 9.51
C SER A 36 7.08 3.58 8.26
N GLY A 37 5.80 3.20 8.25
CA GLY A 37 4.87 3.55 7.18
C GLY A 37 4.34 4.98 7.32
N ARG A 38 5.22 5.97 7.47
CA ARG A 38 4.78 7.37 7.57
C ARG A 38 4.14 7.73 6.22
N PRO A 39 2.84 8.10 6.16
CA PRO A 39 2.20 8.47 4.91
C PRO A 39 2.94 9.66 4.29
N GLN A 40 3.17 9.62 2.98
CA GLN A 40 3.89 10.67 2.27
C GLN A 40 3.03 11.93 2.19
N THR A 41 3.17 12.84 3.16
CA THR A 41 2.67 14.21 2.99
C THR A 41 3.48 14.91 1.90
N THR A 42 2.93 14.97 0.69
CA THR A 42 3.51 15.72 -0.42
C THR A 42 2.41 16.23 -1.36
N ALA A 43 2.68 17.40 -1.95
CA ALA A 43 1.81 18.13 -2.86
C ALA A 43 1.19 17.24 -3.95
N MET A 44 -0.03 17.58 -4.39
CA MET A 44 -0.71 16.88 -5.49
C MET A 44 0.26 16.65 -6.65
N PRO A 45 0.27 15.44 -7.25
CA PRO A 45 1.16 15.15 -8.38
C PRO A 45 1.01 16.20 -9.46
N ALA A 46 2.12 16.56 -10.12
CA ALA A 46 2.06 17.40 -11.30
C ALA A 46 1.04 16.79 -12.28
N VAL A 47 0.05 17.58 -12.73
CA VAL A 47 -1.11 17.14 -13.52
C VAL A 47 -0.72 16.23 -14.70
N ARG A 48 0.48 16.44 -15.28
CA ARG A 48 1.05 15.59 -16.32
C ARG A 48 1.16 14.11 -15.93
N LEU A 49 1.66 13.81 -14.73
CA LEU A 49 1.86 12.44 -14.27
C LEU A 49 0.54 11.72 -14.05
N LEU A 50 -0.52 12.44 -13.67
CA LEU A 50 -1.85 11.87 -13.47
C LEU A 50 -2.43 11.33 -14.79
N LYS A 51 -2.18 12.02 -15.90
CA LYS A 51 -2.71 11.65 -17.23
C LYS A 51 -2.00 10.47 -17.91
N LEU A 52 -0.87 10.00 -17.38
CA LEU A 52 -0.18 8.84 -17.96
C LEU A 52 -1.04 7.57 -17.87
N PRO A 53 -1.00 6.68 -18.88
CA PRO A 53 -1.50 5.33 -18.75
C PRO A 53 -0.85 4.62 -17.55
N LEU A 54 -1.62 3.85 -16.80
CA LEU A 54 -1.19 3.03 -15.67
C LEU A 54 0.03 2.15 -16.02
N THR A 55 0.02 1.45 -17.16
CA THR A 55 1.17 0.61 -17.55
C THR A 55 2.43 1.46 -17.74
N GLN A 56 2.31 2.59 -18.44
CA GLN A 56 3.42 3.53 -18.61
C GLN A 56 3.90 4.14 -17.28
N LYS A 57 3.02 4.35 -16.30
CA LYS A 57 3.41 4.75 -14.94
C LYS A 57 4.26 3.68 -14.28
N ILE A 58 3.81 2.42 -14.30
CA ILE A 58 4.55 1.30 -13.72
C ILE A 58 5.91 1.18 -14.39
N ASP A 59 5.98 1.22 -15.72
CA ASP A 59 7.24 1.16 -16.46
C ASP A 59 8.18 2.32 -16.10
N SER A 60 7.63 3.54 -15.97
CA SER A 60 8.41 4.72 -15.58
C SER A 60 8.94 4.61 -14.16
N ILE A 61 8.14 4.09 -13.23
CA ILE A 61 8.56 3.84 -11.85
C ILE A 61 9.68 2.79 -11.81
N LEU A 62 9.50 1.65 -12.50
CA LEU A 62 10.51 0.60 -12.55
C LEU A 62 11.81 1.10 -13.18
N HIS A 63 11.71 1.92 -14.22
CA HIS A 63 12.87 2.58 -14.82
C HIS A 63 13.57 3.50 -13.81
N HIS A 64 12.83 4.39 -13.13
CA HIS A 64 13.37 5.30 -12.12
C HIS A 64 14.08 4.55 -10.99
N ILE A 65 13.47 3.47 -10.51
CA ILE A 65 14.07 2.65 -9.48
C ILE A 65 15.40 2.08 -9.99
N ARG A 66 15.40 1.42 -11.15
CA ARG A 66 16.58 0.72 -11.69
C ARG A 66 17.75 1.64 -12.02
N THR A 67 17.50 2.89 -12.37
CA THR A 67 18.54 3.87 -12.71
C THR A 67 18.99 4.71 -11.52
N TYR A 68 18.31 4.66 -10.37
CA TYR A 68 18.58 5.53 -9.21
C TYR A 68 20.05 5.56 -8.79
N SER A 69 20.72 4.41 -8.71
CA SER A 69 22.15 4.32 -8.32
C SER A 69 23.12 4.93 -9.34
N GLN A 70 22.65 5.19 -10.56
CA GLN A 70 23.42 5.81 -11.65
C GLN A 70 23.26 7.33 -11.67
N ILE A 71 22.33 7.87 -10.88
CA ILE A 71 22.04 9.31 -10.82
C ILE A 71 23.04 10.01 -9.87
N PRO A 72 23.64 11.14 -10.30
CA PRO A 72 24.49 11.95 -9.43
C PRO A 72 23.79 12.34 -8.12
N ALA A 73 24.53 12.35 -7.01
CA ALA A 73 23.98 12.60 -5.67
C ALA A 73 23.16 13.91 -5.58
N ASN A 74 23.60 14.97 -6.27
CA ASN A 74 22.91 16.27 -6.32
C ASN A 74 21.57 16.25 -7.09
N GLN A 75 21.25 15.16 -7.80
CA GLN A 75 19.99 14.99 -8.52
C GLN A 75 19.04 13.97 -7.86
N GLN A 76 19.52 13.19 -6.88
CA GLN A 76 18.74 12.11 -6.26
C GLN A 76 17.48 12.61 -5.57
N GLU A 77 17.53 13.77 -4.90
CA GLU A 77 16.36 14.34 -4.21
C GLU A 77 15.24 14.72 -5.19
N ARG A 78 15.60 15.33 -6.32
CA ARG A 78 14.64 15.63 -7.39
C ARG A 78 14.02 14.35 -7.93
N TYR A 79 14.83 13.32 -8.13
CA TYR A 79 14.40 12.02 -8.63
C TYR A 79 13.42 11.33 -7.65
N ALA A 80 13.70 11.39 -6.35
CA ALA A 80 12.82 10.86 -5.32
C ALA A 80 11.46 11.58 -5.27
N ARG A 81 11.43 12.90 -5.47
CA ARG A 81 10.19 13.68 -5.60
C ARG A 81 9.39 13.28 -6.85
N GLU A 82 10.05 13.14 -7.99
CA GLU A 82 9.40 12.69 -9.23
C GLU A 82 8.83 11.28 -9.09
N LEU A 83 9.56 10.36 -8.46
CA LEU A 83 9.09 9.00 -8.18
C LEU A 83 7.88 8.98 -7.23
N THR A 84 7.92 9.79 -6.17
CA THR A 84 6.81 9.92 -5.20
C THR A 84 5.52 10.38 -5.88
N ALA A 85 5.60 11.25 -6.90
CA ALA A 85 4.43 11.78 -7.59
C ALA A 85 3.63 10.75 -8.41
N TYR A 86 4.16 9.54 -8.64
CA TYR A 86 3.39 8.44 -9.25
C TYR A 86 2.44 7.74 -8.27
N PHE A 87 2.68 7.88 -6.96
CA PHE A 87 1.92 7.21 -5.92
C PHE A 87 0.73 8.08 -5.46
N ALA A 88 -0.27 7.42 -4.89
CA ALA A 88 -1.28 8.11 -4.07
C ALA A 88 -0.61 8.69 -2.81
N PRO A 89 -1.19 9.69 -2.12
CA PRO A 89 -0.57 10.32 -0.94
C PRO A 89 -0.18 9.34 0.18
N SER A 90 -0.92 8.24 0.33
CA SER A 90 -0.64 7.15 1.29
C SER A 90 -0.04 5.91 0.63
N GLY A 91 0.51 6.06 -0.58
CA GLY A 91 1.08 4.95 -1.33
C GLY A 91 2.44 4.51 -0.80
N TYR A 92 2.77 3.23 -1.02
CA TYR A 92 4.01 2.62 -0.54
C TYR A 92 4.57 1.58 -1.52
N ILE A 93 5.84 1.23 -1.32
CA ILE A 93 6.51 0.14 -2.02
C ILE A 93 6.58 -1.04 -1.05
N SER A 94 6.08 -2.20 -1.47
CA SER A 94 6.17 -3.44 -0.72
C SER A 94 7.26 -4.31 -1.32
N VAL A 95 8.31 -4.59 -0.54
CA VAL A 95 9.48 -5.34 -1.00
C VAL A 95 9.44 -6.75 -0.43
N HIS A 96 9.48 -7.73 -1.33
CA HIS A 96 9.69 -9.14 -1.01
C HIS A 96 11.17 -9.50 -1.14
N GLN A 97 11.70 -10.20 -0.13
CA GLN A 97 13.04 -10.80 -0.16
C GLN A 97 12.93 -12.23 0.39
N ASP A 98 13.61 -13.17 -0.25
CA ASP A 98 13.54 -14.57 0.15
C ASP A 98 13.96 -14.77 1.62
N GLY A 99 13.07 -15.40 2.40
CA GLY A 99 13.29 -15.68 3.81
C GLY A 99 13.11 -14.48 4.74
N GLN A 100 12.58 -13.36 4.25
CA GLN A 100 12.25 -12.18 5.05
C GLN A 100 10.75 -11.85 4.89
N PRO A 101 10.10 -11.30 5.94
CA PRO A 101 8.77 -10.75 5.79
C PRO A 101 8.76 -9.58 4.81
N ASP A 102 7.63 -9.40 4.11
CA ASP A 102 7.46 -8.27 3.19
C ASP A 102 7.60 -6.94 3.95
N ALA A 103 8.48 -6.08 3.45
CA ALA A 103 8.70 -4.75 4.03
C ALA A 103 7.88 -3.71 3.27
N ARG A 104 7.02 -2.96 3.98
CA ARG A 104 6.27 -1.82 3.42
C ARG A 104 7.01 -0.52 3.72
N LEU A 105 7.43 0.17 2.68
CA LEU A 105 8.30 1.33 2.77
C LEU A 105 7.70 2.51 2.02
N SER A 106 7.89 3.72 2.54
CA SER A 106 7.71 4.93 1.71
C SER A 106 8.72 4.91 0.55
N VAL A 107 8.49 5.73 -0.48
CA VAL A 107 9.45 5.83 -1.60
C VAL A 107 10.83 6.24 -1.09
N ASN A 108 10.91 7.17 -0.15
CA ASN A 108 12.18 7.64 0.40
C ASN A 108 12.90 6.56 1.21
N ASP A 109 12.18 5.82 2.05
CA ASP A 109 12.77 4.73 2.84
C ASP A 109 13.24 3.60 1.93
N TYR A 110 12.46 3.28 0.89
CA TYR A 110 12.85 2.33 -0.14
C TYR A 110 14.15 2.76 -0.82
N LEU A 111 14.27 4.02 -1.26
CA LEU A 111 15.47 4.51 -1.92
C LEU A 111 16.67 4.54 -0.97
N ALA A 112 16.48 4.87 0.30
CA ALA A 112 17.54 4.83 1.31
C ALA A 112 18.06 3.41 1.55
N GLN A 113 17.16 2.42 1.62
CA GLN A 113 17.52 1.03 1.93
C GLN A 113 17.98 0.23 0.71
N PHE A 114 17.38 0.48 -0.44
CA PHE A 114 17.53 -0.36 -1.65
C PHE A 114 17.98 0.42 -2.89
N GLY A 115 18.19 1.73 -2.81
CA GLY A 115 18.59 2.56 -3.95
C GLY A 115 19.87 2.07 -4.64
N ASN A 116 20.80 1.46 -3.91
CA ASN A 116 22.03 0.88 -4.48
C ASN A 116 21.86 -0.56 -5.02
N ARG A 117 20.72 -1.20 -4.77
CA ARG A 117 20.38 -2.58 -5.20
C ARG A 117 19.31 -2.60 -6.29
N SER A 118 18.97 -1.43 -6.82
CA SER A 118 17.76 -1.22 -7.58
C SER A 118 17.79 -1.77 -9.00
N ALA A 119 18.97 -2.05 -9.55
CA ALA A 119 19.15 -2.63 -10.89
C ALA A 119 18.51 -4.04 -11.03
N ALA A 120 18.42 -4.82 -9.95
CA ALA A 120 17.92 -6.19 -9.97
C ALA A 120 16.44 -6.34 -9.57
N VAL A 121 15.71 -5.22 -9.48
CA VAL A 121 14.32 -5.18 -9.03
C VAL A 121 13.37 -5.80 -10.07
N GLN A 122 12.53 -6.70 -9.60
CA GLN A 122 11.47 -7.33 -10.38
C GLN A 122 10.09 -6.86 -9.91
N PHE A 123 9.20 -6.63 -10.87
CA PHE A 123 7.80 -6.31 -10.61
C PHE A 123 7.03 -7.59 -10.27
N LYS A 124 6.28 -7.57 -9.16
CA LYS A 124 5.43 -8.69 -8.72
C LYS A 124 3.93 -8.37 -8.88
N GLY A 125 3.56 -7.10 -8.77
CA GLY A 125 2.18 -6.63 -8.89
C GLY A 125 1.99 -5.21 -8.37
N ALA A 126 0.75 -4.74 -8.35
CA ALA A 126 0.38 -3.46 -7.76
C ALA A 126 -1.03 -3.49 -7.14
N GLU A 127 -1.25 -2.66 -6.12
CA GLU A 127 -2.58 -2.13 -5.80
C GLU A 127 -2.70 -0.75 -6.45
N VAL A 128 -3.77 -0.54 -7.19
CA VAL A 128 -3.95 0.68 -7.99
C VAL A 128 -5.33 1.26 -7.74
N VAL A 129 -5.40 2.58 -7.82
CA VAL A 129 -6.63 3.33 -7.59
C VAL A 129 -6.98 4.09 -8.86
N TYR A 130 -8.22 3.90 -9.31
CA TYR A 130 -8.84 4.67 -10.37
C TYR A 130 -9.72 5.74 -9.77
N TYR A 131 -9.42 7.00 -10.08
CA TYR A 131 -10.27 8.14 -9.78
C TYR A 131 -11.11 8.40 -11.02
N GLY A 132 -12.40 8.08 -10.90
CA GLY A 132 -13.38 8.20 -11.96
C GLY A 132 -14.15 9.52 -11.93
N GLN A 133 -15.37 9.47 -12.45
CA GLN A 133 -16.24 10.64 -12.54
C GLN A 133 -16.53 11.22 -11.15
N SER A 134 -16.58 12.54 -11.11
CA SER A 134 -17.01 13.28 -9.93
C SER A 134 -18.37 13.93 -10.15
N ILE A 135 -19.16 13.95 -9.09
CA ILE A 135 -20.49 14.53 -9.08
C ILE A 135 -20.58 15.59 -7.98
N LYS A 136 -21.38 16.63 -8.23
CA LYS A 136 -21.76 17.59 -7.21
C LYS A 136 -23.09 17.15 -6.62
N THR A 137 -23.12 16.94 -5.31
CA THR A 137 -24.33 16.53 -4.58
C THR A 137 -25.31 17.70 -4.45
N ALA A 138 -26.56 17.40 -4.07
CA ALA A 138 -27.57 18.43 -3.81
C ALA A 138 -27.17 19.41 -2.68
N ALA A 139 -26.37 18.95 -1.70
CA ALA A 139 -25.81 19.80 -0.64
C ALA A 139 -24.69 20.72 -1.12
N GLY A 140 -24.24 20.59 -2.37
CA GLY A 140 -23.15 21.36 -2.96
C GLY A 140 -21.76 20.74 -2.81
N ASP A 141 -21.65 19.64 -2.04
CA ASP A 141 -20.39 18.91 -1.85
C ASP A 141 -20.01 18.09 -3.08
N TRP A 142 -18.71 17.96 -3.33
CA TRP A 142 -18.20 17.09 -4.39
C TRP A 142 -17.95 15.67 -3.86
N GLN A 143 -18.31 14.69 -4.66
CA GLN A 143 -17.97 13.29 -4.45
C GLN A 143 -17.31 12.72 -5.71
N THR A 144 -16.29 11.90 -5.54
CA THR A 144 -15.58 11.24 -6.63
C THR A 144 -15.72 9.73 -6.50
N MET A 145 -16.04 9.06 -7.60
CA MET A 145 -16.00 7.60 -7.64
C MET A 145 -14.55 7.13 -7.61
N VAL A 146 -14.22 6.28 -6.65
CA VAL A 146 -12.89 5.71 -6.46
C VAL A 146 -12.99 4.20 -6.55
N THR A 147 -12.29 3.61 -7.51
CA THR A 147 -12.18 2.14 -7.65
C THR A 147 -10.77 1.69 -7.30
N THR A 148 -10.65 0.85 -6.28
CA THR A 148 -9.39 0.20 -5.89
C THR A 148 -9.33 -1.20 -6.49
N TYR A 149 -8.21 -1.52 -7.13
CA TYR A 149 -7.89 -2.85 -7.64
C TYR A 149 -6.71 -3.38 -6.84
N ARG A 150 -6.90 -4.48 -6.10
CA ARG A 150 -5.84 -5.06 -5.26
C ARG A 150 -5.19 -6.25 -5.94
N ASN A 151 -3.91 -6.47 -5.64
CA ASN A 151 -3.13 -7.61 -6.13
C ASN A 151 -3.12 -7.75 -7.67
N ALA A 152 -3.10 -6.64 -8.40
CA ALA A 152 -3.04 -6.65 -9.86
C ALA A 152 -1.64 -7.07 -10.34
N THR A 153 -1.52 -8.24 -10.96
CA THR A 153 -0.25 -8.77 -11.48
C THR A 153 -0.11 -8.61 -12.99
N THR A 154 -1.22 -8.47 -13.71
CA THR A 154 -1.26 -8.33 -15.17
C THR A 154 -2.17 -7.18 -15.59
N PHE A 155 -1.95 -6.64 -16.79
CA PHE A 155 -2.65 -5.47 -17.32
C PHE A 155 -3.04 -5.69 -18.77
N THR A 156 -4.28 -5.35 -19.13
CA THR A 156 -4.78 -5.40 -20.51
C THR A 156 -5.25 -4.02 -20.93
N GLY A 157 -4.64 -3.43 -21.96
CA GLY A 157 -5.09 -2.15 -22.51
C GLY A 157 -5.24 -1.04 -21.47
N ASN A 158 -4.33 -0.98 -20.49
CA ASN A 158 -4.33 -0.04 -19.36
C ASN A 158 -5.27 -0.36 -18.17
N LYS A 159 -5.96 -1.50 -18.20
CA LYS A 159 -6.80 -1.96 -17.09
C LYS A 159 -6.07 -3.05 -16.29
N PRO A 160 -5.99 -2.94 -14.95
CA PRO A 160 -5.48 -4.00 -14.10
C PRO A 160 -6.41 -5.22 -14.13
N GLN A 161 -5.83 -6.42 -14.19
CA GLN A 161 -6.54 -7.66 -13.91
C GLN A 161 -6.34 -7.99 -12.43
N ALA A 162 -7.39 -7.80 -11.65
CA ALA A 162 -7.39 -7.98 -10.19
C ALA A 162 -8.59 -8.85 -9.78
N SER A 163 -8.39 -9.69 -8.76
CA SER A 163 -9.44 -10.52 -8.18
C SER A 163 -10.26 -9.78 -7.11
N ASP A 164 -9.67 -8.78 -6.46
CA ASP A 164 -10.31 -7.94 -5.46
C ASP A 164 -10.44 -6.51 -5.98
N ILE A 165 -11.68 -6.09 -6.20
CA ILE A 165 -12.04 -4.78 -6.75
C ILE A 165 -13.12 -4.18 -5.86
N ALA A 166 -12.87 -2.98 -5.34
CA ALA A 166 -13.82 -2.24 -4.53
C ALA A 166 -14.06 -0.85 -5.12
N THR A 167 -15.32 -0.44 -5.24
CA THR A 167 -15.70 0.89 -5.71
C THR A 167 -16.50 1.60 -4.63
N VAL A 168 -16.11 2.84 -4.33
CA VAL A 168 -16.77 3.70 -3.34
C VAL A 168 -16.93 5.13 -3.86
N MET A 169 -17.90 5.86 -3.31
CA MET A 169 -18.02 7.30 -3.50
C MET A 169 -17.33 8.00 -2.32
N THR A 170 -16.30 8.79 -2.62
CA THR A 170 -15.50 9.47 -1.59
C THR A 170 -15.74 10.98 -1.66
N PRO A 171 -16.04 11.65 -0.55
CA PRO A 171 -16.14 13.11 -0.53
C PRO A 171 -14.78 13.74 -0.85
N VAL A 172 -14.79 14.81 -1.64
CA VAL A 172 -13.59 15.58 -1.98
C VAL A 172 -13.77 17.04 -1.58
N GLY A 173 -12.86 17.54 -0.74
CA GLY A 173 -12.97 18.89 -0.15
C GLY A 173 -12.71 20.04 -1.13
N LYS A 174 -12.31 19.75 -2.37
CA LYS A 174 -12.09 20.73 -3.45
C LYS A 174 -12.65 20.16 -4.74
N ALA A 175 -12.94 21.05 -5.71
CA ALA A 175 -13.34 20.64 -7.04
C ALA A 175 -12.31 19.63 -7.60
N PRO A 176 -12.74 18.41 -7.95
CA PRO A 176 -11.84 17.36 -8.41
C PRO A 176 -11.35 17.66 -9.83
N LEU A 177 -10.34 16.91 -10.26
CA LEU A 177 -9.85 17.01 -11.63
C LEU A 177 -10.95 16.58 -12.61
N THR A 178 -11.02 17.27 -13.74
CA THR A 178 -12.04 17.03 -14.78
C THR A 178 -11.79 15.77 -15.60
N THR A 179 -10.65 15.12 -15.43
CA THR A 179 -10.25 13.92 -16.17
C THR A 179 -10.04 12.75 -15.22
N ASN A 180 -10.50 11.56 -15.60
CA ASN A 180 -10.24 10.34 -14.84
C ASN A 180 -8.75 9.99 -14.88
N TYR A 181 -8.22 9.39 -13.81
CA TYR A 181 -6.80 9.05 -13.73
C TYR A 181 -6.51 7.86 -12.82
N TRP A 182 -5.33 7.29 -13.00
CA TRP A 182 -4.80 6.19 -12.18
C TRP A 182 -3.73 6.68 -11.21
N GLN A 183 -3.67 6.09 -10.02
CA GLN A 183 -2.54 6.22 -9.10
C GLN A 183 -2.12 4.85 -8.57
N ILE A 184 -0.83 4.71 -8.26
CA ILE A 184 -0.32 3.52 -7.57
C ILE A 184 -0.53 3.69 -6.08
N PHE A 185 -1.24 2.76 -5.46
CA PHE A 185 -1.36 2.72 -3.99
C PHE A 185 -0.28 1.82 -3.39
N THR A 186 -0.03 0.67 -3.98
CA THR A 186 1.07 -0.21 -3.55
C THR A 186 1.77 -0.75 -4.77
N LEU A 187 3.10 -0.70 -4.77
CA LEU A 187 3.92 -1.39 -5.76
C LEU A 187 4.62 -2.58 -5.11
N TYR A 188 4.34 -3.79 -5.57
CA TYR A 188 4.99 -5.00 -5.07
C TYR A 188 6.22 -5.31 -5.91
N LEU A 189 7.36 -5.35 -5.25
CA LEU A 189 8.67 -5.59 -5.86
C LEU A 189 9.33 -6.79 -5.19
N THR A 190 10.11 -7.52 -5.97
CA THR A 190 11.04 -8.53 -5.45
C THR A 190 12.46 -8.03 -5.65
N ILE A 191 13.29 -8.16 -4.60
CA ILE A 191 14.72 -7.86 -4.67
C ILE A 191 15.51 -9.13 -4.36
N PRO A 192 16.38 -9.60 -5.27
CA PRO A 192 17.19 -10.78 -5.02
C PRO A 192 18.13 -10.56 -3.84
N LYS A 193 18.40 -11.64 -3.09
CA LYS A 193 19.33 -11.64 -1.97
C LYS A 193 20.76 -11.35 -2.46
N VAL A 194 21.51 -10.56 -1.68
CA VAL A 194 22.93 -10.30 -1.96
C VAL A 194 23.67 -11.64 -1.95
N GLY A 195 24.36 -11.96 -3.06
CA GLY A 195 25.13 -13.20 -3.22
C GLY A 195 24.45 -14.32 -4.00
N SER A 196 23.21 -14.14 -4.48
CA SER A 196 22.57 -15.11 -5.39
C SER A 196 23.08 -14.92 -6.82
N ASN A 197 24.38 -15.12 -7.06
CA ASN A 197 24.85 -15.45 -8.39
C ASN A 197 24.21 -16.78 -8.76
N ARG A 198 23.49 -16.80 -9.89
CA ARG A 198 23.01 -18.04 -10.51
C ARG A 198 24.24 -18.92 -10.77
N GLN A 199 24.26 -20.09 -10.13
CA GLN A 199 24.88 -21.28 -10.71
C GLN A 199 24.01 -21.78 -11.85
#